data_AF-A0A0Q9L5N7-F1
#
_entry.id   AF-A0A0Q9L5N7-F1
#
_cell.length_a   1.000
_cell.length_b   1.000
_cell.length_c   1.000
_cell.angle_alpha   90.00
_cell.angle_beta   90.00
_cell.angle_gamma   90.00
#
_symmetry.space_group_name_H-M   'P 1'
#
loop_
_entity.id
_entity.type
_entity.pdbx_description
1 polymer ?
#
loop_
_entity_poly.entity_id
_entity_poly.type
_entity_poly.pdbx_seq_one_letter_code
_entity_poly.pdbx_strand_id
1 'polypeptide(L)' 'MLNKYEHQKSHGFKKMLQSLTFQLTAITALAGIFIYTALFSTYAPVHDTLHELRHALMFIPCH' A
#
# COMPACT_ATOMS: atom_id res chain seq x y z
N MET A 1 22.16 29.93 18.07
CA MET A 1 21.59 30.01 16.70
C MET A 1 21.21 28.63 16.11
N LEU A 2 21.00 27.58 16.92
CA LEU A 2 20.71 26.22 16.41
C LEU A 2 19.21 25.91 16.19
N ASN A 3 18.29 26.72 16.72
CA ASN A 3 16.86 26.39 16.73
C ASN A 3 16.10 26.65 15.40
N LYS A 4 16.69 27.39 14.45
CA LYS A 4 15.96 27.74 13.20
C LYS A 4 15.97 26.61 12.15
N TYR A 5 16.93 25.70 12.22
CA TYR A 5 17.12 24.64 11.21
C TYR A 5 16.12 23.48 11.36
N GLU A 6 15.72 23.16 12.59
CA GLU A 6 14.71 22.11 12.85
C GLU A 6 13.32 22.49 12.35
N HIS A 7 12.92 23.75 12.50
CA HIS A 7 11.59 24.20 12.10
C HIS A 7 11.38 24.15 10.59
N GLN A 8 12.41 24.45 9.77
CA GLN A 8 12.29 24.44 8.32
C GLN A 8 12.17 23.02 7.74
N LYS A 9 12.84 22.03 8.34
CA LYS A 9 12.79 20.62 7.92
C LYS A 9 11.38 20.03 8.13
N SER A 10 10.73 20.40 9.23
CA SER A 10 9.37 19.97 9.56
C SER A 10 8.33 20.48 8.55
N HIS A 11 8.46 21.72 8.05
CA HIS A 11 7.55 22.26 7.03
C HIS A 11 7.78 21.67 5.64
N GLY A 12 9.02 21.39 5.26
CA GLY A 12 9.34 20.73 3.98
C GLY A 12 8.79 19.30 3.92
N PHE A 13 8.94 18.54 5.01
CA PHE A 13 8.41 17.18 5.10
C PHE A 13 6.87 17.16 5.13
N LYS A 14 6.23 18.07 5.86
CA LYS A 14 4.76 18.20 5.85
C LYS A 14 4.20 18.56 4.47
N LYS A 15 4.85 19.46 3.72
CA LYS A 15 4.44 19.81 2.35
C LYS A 15 4.69 18.66 1.37
N MET A 16 5.74 17.88 1.56
CA MET A 16 6.01 16.68 0.77
C MET A 16 4.96 15.58 1.05
N LEU A 17 4.60 15.34 2.31
CA LEU A 17 3.52 14.41 2.69
C LEU A 17 2.12 14.88 2.27
N GLN A 18 1.88 16.19 2.22
CA GLN A 18 0.67 16.80 1.67
C GLN A 18 0.68 16.87 0.14
N SER A 19 1.78 16.50 -0.51
CA SER A 19 1.82 16.47 -1.97
C SER A 19 0.89 15.39 -2.47
N LEU A 20 0.00 15.77 -3.39
CA LEU A 20 -1.01 14.88 -3.96
C LEU A 20 -0.38 13.62 -4.57
N THR A 21 0.78 13.76 -5.22
CA THR A 21 1.54 12.65 -5.77
C THR A 21 1.99 11.67 -4.68
N PHE A 22 2.50 12.18 -3.55
CA PHE A 22 2.96 11.33 -2.45
C PHE A 22 1.79 10.57 -1.82
N GLN A 23 0.64 11.23 -1.65
CA GLN A 23 -0.57 10.59 -1.12
C GLN A 23 -1.10 9.52 -2.07
N LEU A 24 -1.19 9.80 -3.37
CA LEU A 24 -1.60 8.80 -4.35
C LEU A 24 -0.64 7.61 -4.38
N THR A 25 0.67 7.85 -4.40
CA THR A 25 1.66 6.76 -4.37
C THR A 25 1.52 5.93 -3.10
N ALA A 26 1.34 6.57 -1.93
CA ALA A 26 1.16 5.85 -0.67
C ALA A 26 -0.13 5.01 -0.67
N ILE A 27 -1.25 5.55 -1.11
CA ILE A 27 -2.53 4.84 -1.18
C ILE A 27 -2.46 3.69 -2.18
N THR A 28 -1.90 3.91 -3.37
CA THR A 28 -1.74 2.86 -4.38
C THR A 28 -0.80 1.75 -3.89
N ALA A 29 0.30 2.11 -3.23
CA ALA A 29 1.20 1.13 -2.63
C ALA A 29 0.50 0.29 -1.55
N LEU A 30 -0.26 0.94 -0.66
CA LEU A 30 -1.04 0.24 0.38
C LEU A 30 -2.13 -0.66 -0.22
N ALA A 31 -2.85 -0.18 -1.23
CA ALA A 31 -3.84 -0.98 -1.93
C ALA A 31 -3.21 -2.20 -2.62
N GLY A 32 -2.06 -2.01 -3.27
CA GLY A 32 -1.30 -3.10 -3.88
C GLY A 32 -0.86 -4.15 -2.86
N ILE A 33 -0.33 -3.72 -1.71
CA ILE A 33 0.04 -4.63 -0.62
C ILE A 33 -1.20 -5.38 -0.12
N PHE A 34 -2.32 -4.69 0.09
CA PHE A 34 -3.55 -5.31 0.57
C PHE A 34 -4.07 -6.37 -0.41
N ILE A 35 -4.16 -6.03 -1.69
CA ILE A 35 -4.56 -6.95 -2.76
C ILE A 35 -3.59 -8.15 -2.80
N TYR A 36 -2.28 -7.91 -2.79
CA TYR A 36 -1.28 -8.98 -2.76
C TYR A 36 -1.48 -9.91 -1.56
N THR A 37 -1.62 -9.35 -0.36
CA THR A 37 -1.84 -10.17 0.84
C THR A 37 -3.15 -10.96 0.77
N ALA A 38 -4.24 -10.38 0.27
CA ALA A 38 -5.52 -11.08 0.12
C ALA A 38 -5.43 -12.19 -0.94
N LEU A 39 -4.77 -11.91 -2.07
CA LEU A 39 -4.57 -12.86 -3.16
C LEU A 39 -3.57 -13.97 -2.82
N PHE A 40 -2.69 -13.80 -1.84
CA PHE A 40 -1.76 -14.86 -1.39
C PHE A 40 -2.09 -15.41 0.01
N SER A 41 -3.17 -14.94 0.63
CA SER A 41 -3.62 -15.41 1.94
C SER A 41 -3.98 -16.89 1.92
N THR A 42 -3.60 -17.64 2.95
CA THR A 42 -3.99 -19.04 3.17
C THR A 42 -5.25 -19.17 4.05
N TYR A 43 -5.83 -18.04 4.47
CA TYR A 43 -7.03 -18.04 5.30
C TYR A 43 -8.25 -18.43 4.48
N ALA A 44 -8.88 -19.57 4.79
CA ALA A 44 -9.92 -20.18 3.97
C ALA A 44 -11.05 -19.23 3.52
N PRO A 45 -11.64 -18.37 4.37
CA PRO A 45 -12.68 -17.43 3.92
C PRO A 45 -12.21 -16.42 2.87
N VAL A 46 -10.98 -15.93 2.98
CA VAL A 46 -10.40 -14.97 2.02
C VAL A 46 -9.90 -15.69 0.77
N HIS A 47 -9.37 -16.89 0.94
CA HIS A 47 -8.94 -17.75 -0.15
C HIS A 47 -10.14 -18.11 -1.05
N ASP A 48 -11.23 -18.59 -0.47
CA ASP A 48 -12.39 -19.10 -1.21
C ASP A 48 -13.16 -17.99 -1.90
N THR A 49 -13.29 -16.82 -1.27
CA THR A 49 -13.92 -15.64 -1.88
C THR A 49 -13.14 -15.10 -3.09
N LEU A 50 -11.81 -15.25 -3.08
CA LEU A 50 -10.94 -14.82 -4.17
C LEU A 50 -10.53 -15.97 -5.09
N HIS A 51 -10.99 -17.20 -4.85
CA HIS A 51 -10.53 -18.40 -5.54
C HIS A 51 -10.74 -18.30 -7.05
N GLU A 52 -11.93 -17.90 -7.48
CA GLU A 52 -12.23 -17.68 -8.91
C GLU A 52 -11.34 -16.60 -9.53
N LEU A 53 -11.11 -15.49 -8.81
CA LEU A 53 -10.22 -14.42 -9.26
C LEU A 53 -8.77 -14.91 -9.39
N ARG A 54 -8.28 -15.70 -8.42
CA ARG A 54 -6.94 -16.28 -8.48
C ARG A 54 -6.79 -17.25 -9.65
N HIS A 55 -7.82 -18.06 -9.94
CA HIS A 55 -7.86 -18.91 -11.12
C HIS A 55 -7.87 -18.11 -12.42
N ALA A 56 -8.64 -17.02 -12.50
CA ALA A 56 -8.66 -16.14 -13.67
C ALA A 56 -7.29 -15.47 -13.92
N LEU A 57 -6.53 -15.19 -12.86
CA LEU A 57 -5.19 -14.61 -12.97
C LEU A 57 -4.12 -15.62 -13.40
N MET A 58 -4.38 -16.92 -13.34
CA MET A 58 -3.48 -18.04 -13.72
C MET A 58 -2.07 -18.06 -13.08
N PHE A 59 -1.73 -17.06 -12.29
CA PHE A 59 -0.41 -16.84 -11.71
C PHE A 59 -0.35 -17.17 -10.20
N ILE A 60 -1.51 -17.23 -9.55
CA ILE A 60 -1.60 -17.37 -8.09
C ILE A 60 -1.91 -18.83 -7.74
N PRO A 61 -1.12 -19.46 -6.84
CA PRO A 61 -1.37 -20.84 -6.43
C PRO A 61 -2.66 -20.94 -5.61
N CYS A 62 -3.50 -21.92 -5.95
CA CYS A 62 -4.85 -22.12 -5.38
C CYS A 62 -5.08 -23.54 -4.84
N HIS A 63 -4.13 -24.45 -5.04
CA HIS A 63 -4.19 -25.85 -4.63
C HIS A 63 -2.79 -26.37 -4.31
#